data_AF-A0A6C1CCF6-F1
#
_entry.id   AF-A0A6C1CCF6-F1
#
_cell.length_a   1.000
_cell.length_b   1.000
_cell.length_c   1.000
_cell.angle_alpha   90.00
_cell.angle_beta   90.00
_cell.angle_gamma   90.00
#
_symmetry.space_group_name_H-M   'P 1'
#
loop_
_entity.id
_entity.type
_entity.pdbx_description
1 polymer ?
#
loop_
_entity_poly.entity_id
_entity_poly.type
_entity_poly.pdbx_seq_one_letter_code
_entity_poly.pdbx_strand_id
1 'polypeptide(L)'
;MRAAGTLAVLSVLGGGLAAPAHAAVAPGHAAVAPARAEVAPAHAVADERVPADVAAPADPALREKADRIMNLTYRQFASTPHIPPFNWTTDGCSVPGGSLPYRKVFRPACVQHDFGYRNYGARHELKLDPTRETKNWIDGRFRTEMRRICDDTYTGARKNRECRNAAEVYYLGVQLGGDASFF
;
A
#
# COMPACT_ATOMS: atom_id res chain seq x y z
N MET A 1 -33.49 18.62 46.09
CA MET A 1 -32.56 18.77 47.23
C MET A 1 -31.18 19.12 46.69
N ARG A 2 -30.58 20.21 47.21
CA ARG A 2 -29.29 20.80 46.82
C ARG A 2 -28.12 20.10 47.50
N ALA A 3 -26.98 20.02 46.80
CA ALA A 3 -25.60 20.27 47.29
C ALA A 3 -24.68 20.16 46.04
N ALA A 4 -24.01 21.18 45.49
CA ALA A 4 -23.15 22.24 46.02
C ALA A 4 -21.86 21.70 46.69
N GLY A 5 -20.75 21.74 45.94
CA GLY A 5 -19.38 21.55 46.43
C GLY A 5 -18.42 22.31 45.52
N THR A 6 -17.68 23.25 46.10
CA THR A 6 -17.04 24.41 45.45
C THR A 6 -15.52 24.36 45.66
N LEU A 7 -14.78 24.79 44.61
CA LEU A 7 -13.39 25.33 44.51
C LEU A 7 -12.24 24.80 45.38
N ALA A 8 -11.08 24.61 44.72
CA ALA A 8 -9.86 25.35 45.07
C ALA A 8 -8.95 25.56 43.85
N VAL A 9 -8.52 26.80 43.69
CA VAL A 9 -7.59 27.36 42.70
C VAL A 9 -6.19 27.37 43.32
N LEU A 10 -5.11 27.18 42.55
CA LEU A 10 -3.84 27.84 42.86
C LEU A 10 -3.04 28.13 41.59
N SER A 11 -2.88 29.44 41.34
CA SER A 11 -1.98 30.05 40.36
C SER A 11 -0.53 30.02 40.86
N VAL A 12 0.45 29.97 39.94
CA VAL A 12 1.77 30.57 40.15
C VAL A 12 2.14 31.39 38.92
N LEU A 13 2.52 32.64 39.20
CA LEU A 13 2.92 33.72 38.31
C LEU A 13 4.45 33.79 38.17
N GLY A 14 4.92 34.45 37.12
CA GLY A 14 6.26 35.07 37.04
C GLY A 14 7.02 34.64 35.77
N GLY A 15 7.47 35.49 34.86
CA GLY A 15 7.76 36.93 34.90
C GLY A 15 9.25 37.13 34.60
N GLY A 16 9.59 37.87 33.54
CA GLY A 16 10.99 38.25 33.26
C GLY A 16 11.21 38.86 31.87
N LEU A 17 11.28 40.19 31.83
CA LEU A 17 11.54 41.05 30.67
C LEU A 17 13.02 41.53 30.65
N ALA A 18 13.55 41.66 29.43
CA ALA A 18 14.36 42.77 28.89
C ALA A 18 15.83 43.06 29.34
N ALA A 19 16.73 42.90 28.34
CA ALA A 19 17.62 43.93 27.72
C ALA A 19 18.96 44.32 28.42
N PRO A 20 19.77 45.23 27.82
CA PRO A 20 20.97 44.94 27.01
C PRO A 20 22.25 45.60 27.58
N ALA A 21 23.42 45.47 26.90
CA ALA A 21 24.39 46.56 26.64
C ALA A 21 25.84 46.05 26.40
N HIS A 22 26.46 46.48 25.30
CA HIS A 22 27.54 47.48 25.27
C HIS A 22 28.38 47.35 23.99
N ALA A 23 28.56 48.50 23.33
CA ALA A 23 29.45 48.71 22.19
C ALA A 23 30.83 49.20 22.66
N ALA A 24 31.90 48.83 21.94
CA ALA A 24 33.18 49.57 21.89
C ALA A 24 33.98 49.11 20.63
N VAL A 25 34.09 49.94 19.58
CA VAL A 25 35.23 50.80 19.19
C VAL A 25 36.37 50.07 18.42
N ALA A 26 36.58 50.49 17.17
CA ALA A 26 37.67 50.15 16.23
C ALA A 26 38.96 50.98 16.52
N PRO A 27 40.17 50.75 15.93
CA PRO A 27 40.42 50.82 14.46
C PRO A 27 41.61 50.01 13.87
N GLY A 28 41.63 49.91 12.53
CA GLY A 28 42.84 50.04 11.69
C GLY A 28 43.74 48.81 11.46
N HIS A 29 43.82 48.33 10.22
CA HIS A 29 44.91 48.64 9.26
C HIS A 29 44.99 47.62 8.11
N ALA A 30 45.52 48.14 6.99
CA ALA A 30 46.20 47.45 5.90
C ALA A 30 45.35 46.73 4.83
N ALA A 31 45.29 47.40 3.68
CA ALA A 31 44.99 46.81 2.39
C ALA A 31 46.09 45.80 1.99
N VAL A 32 45.66 44.62 1.56
CA VAL A 32 46.43 43.74 0.66
C VAL A 32 45.44 43.17 -0.34
N ALA A 33 45.59 43.57 -1.61
CA ALA A 33 44.90 42.95 -2.71
C ALA A 33 45.62 41.65 -3.11
N PRO A 34 44.89 40.56 -3.40
CA PRO A 34 45.41 39.53 -4.28
C PRO A 34 44.69 39.55 -5.63
N ALA A 35 45.55 39.48 -6.64
CA ALA A 35 45.38 39.01 -8.00
C ALA A 35 44.01 38.48 -8.45
N ARG A 36 43.60 38.96 -9.62
CA ARG A 36 42.56 38.41 -10.49
C ARG A 36 42.70 36.90 -10.69
N ALA A 37 41.61 36.18 -10.49
CA ALA A 37 41.32 34.94 -11.20
C ALA A 37 40.01 35.15 -11.97
N GLU A 38 40.12 35.36 -13.28
CA GLU A 38 38.95 35.36 -14.16
C GLU A 38 38.47 33.90 -14.30
N VAL A 39 37.34 33.61 -13.68
CA VAL A 39 36.65 32.33 -13.83
C VAL A 39 35.96 32.34 -15.19
N ALA A 40 36.47 31.55 -16.13
CA ALA A 40 35.78 31.26 -17.38
C ALA A 40 34.41 30.63 -17.09
N PRO A 41 33.36 30.90 -17.90
CA PRO A 41 32.10 30.21 -17.74
C PRO A 41 32.31 28.74 -18.10
N ALA A 42 32.26 27.87 -17.10
CA ALA A 42 31.99 26.48 -17.37
C ALA A 42 30.59 26.43 -17.99
N HIS A 43 30.52 26.17 -19.30
CA HIS A 43 29.30 25.66 -19.89
C HIS A 43 28.95 24.37 -19.15
N ALA A 44 28.04 24.48 -18.18
CA ALA A 44 27.38 23.34 -17.60
C ALA A 44 26.62 22.67 -18.75
N VAL A 45 27.22 21.64 -19.35
CA VAL A 45 26.45 20.60 -19.99
C VAL A 45 25.54 20.06 -18.89
N ALA A 46 24.25 20.42 -18.97
CA ALA A 46 23.22 19.77 -18.21
C ALA A 46 23.28 18.29 -18.61
N ASP A 47 23.88 17.49 -17.75
CA ASP A 47 23.66 16.06 -17.73
C ASP A 47 22.18 15.89 -17.41
N GLU A 48 21.38 15.70 -18.45
CA GLU A 48 19.96 15.40 -18.34
C GLU A 48 19.83 14.05 -17.66
N ARG A 49 19.91 14.05 -16.32
CA ARG A 49 19.49 12.93 -15.50
C ARG A 49 18.00 12.79 -15.71
N VAL A 50 17.66 11.90 -16.65
CA VAL A 50 16.33 11.34 -16.80
C VAL A 50 15.84 10.94 -15.40
N PRO A 51 14.73 11.51 -14.89
CA PRO A 51 14.22 11.13 -13.59
C PRO A 51 13.88 9.64 -13.59
N ALA A 52 14.45 8.91 -12.64
CA ALA A 52 14.36 7.46 -12.50
C ALA A 52 12.98 6.95 -12.03
N ASP A 53 11.88 7.66 -12.31
CA ASP A 53 10.59 7.39 -11.66
C ASP A 53 9.36 7.50 -12.55
N VAL A 54 9.49 7.13 -13.83
CA VAL A 54 8.33 6.67 -14.60
C VAL A 54 8.54 5.19 -14.83
N ALA A 55 7.96 4.36 -13.95
CA ALA A 55 7.95 2.92 -14.15
C ALA A 55 7.44 2.64 -15.56
N ALA A 56 8.25 1.98 -16.39
CA ALA A 56 7.81 1.58 -17.72
C ALA A 56 6.52 0.77 -17.57
N PRO A 57 5.51 0.98 -18.43
CA PRO A 57 4.32 0.15 -18.41
C PRO A 57 4.73 -1.31 -18.50
N ALA A 58 4.12 -2.15 -17.67
CA ALA A 58 4.41 -3.57 -17.68
C ALA A 58 4.21 -4.15 -19.09
N ASP A 59 5.06 -5.11 -19.47
CA ASP A 59 4.97 -5.80 -20.76
C ASP A 59 3.53 -6.29 -21.00
N PRO A 60 2.84 -5.82 -22.06
CA PRO A 60 1.47 -6.22 -22.36
C PRO A 60 1.31 -7.75 -22.48
N ALA A 61 2.34 -8.47 -22.94
CA ALA A 61 2.31 -9.92 -23.04
C ALA A 61 2.36 -10.60 -21.65
N LEU A 62 3.08 -10.02 -20.68
CA LEU A 62 3.08 -10.48 -19.29
C LEU A 62 1.73 -10.24 -18.64
N ARG A 63 1.12 -9.07 -18.87
CA ARG A 63 -0.22 -8.75 -18.38
C ARG A 63 -1.26 -9.74 -18.93
N GLU A 64 -1.27 -9.96 -20.24
CA GLU A 64 -2.22 -10.89 -20.86
C GLU A 64 -2.07 -12.33 -20.29
N LYS A 65 -0.83 -12.76 -20.04
CA LYS A 65 -0.57 -14.06 -19.42
C LYS A 65 -1.07 -14.13 -17.97
N ALA A 66 -0.88 -13.07 -17.18
CA ALA A 66 -1.43 -12.98 -15.84
C ALA A 66 -2.98 -12.99 -15.86
N ASP A 67 -3.59 -12.31 -16.82
CA ASP A 67 -5.05 -12.26 -16.95
C ASP A 67 -5.63 -13.64 -17.25
N ARG A 68 -4.96 -14.42 -18.11
CA ARG A 68 -5.33 -15.82 -18.35
C ARG A 68 -5.26 -16.66 -17.07
N ILE A 69 -4.24 -16.47 -16.24
CA ILE A 69 -4.11 -17.15 -14.94
C ILE A 69 -5.20 -16.70 -13.96
N MET A 70 -5.46 -15.40 -13.84
CA MET A 70 -6.50 -14.84 -12.95
C MET A 70 -7.93 -15.22 -13.36
N ASN A 71 -8.16 -15.51 -14.63
CA ASN A 71 -9.45 -15.97 -15.15
C ASN A 71 -9.68 -17.48 -14.97
N LEU A 72 -8.70 -18.24 -14.47
CA LEU A 72 -8.90 -19.65 -14.09
C LEU A 72 -9.86 -19.78 -12.90
N THR A 73 -10.57 -20.91 -12.81
CA THR A 73 -11.26 -21.28 -11.57
C THR A 73 -10.26 -21.58 -10.46
N TYR A 74 -10.67 -21.50 -9.20
CA TYR A 74 -9.79 -21.82 -8.06
C TYR A 74 -9.11 -23.20 -8.16
N ARG A 75 -9.77 -24.20 -8.76
CA ARG A 75 -9.20 -25.55 -8.96
C ARG A 75 -8.13 -25.58 -10.04
N GLN A 76 -8.39 -24.91 -11.16
CA GLN A 76 -7.42 -24.79 -12.25
C GLN A 76 -6.21 -23.97 -11.82
N PHE A 77 -6.44 -22.85 -11.12
CA PHE A 77 -5.37 -22.04 -10.53
C PHE A 77 -4.49 -22.88 -9.59
N ALA A 78 -5.10 -23.65 -8.69
CA ALA A 78 -4.36 -24.52 -7.76
C ALA A 78 -3.52 -25.60 -8.45
N SER A 79 -3.80 -25.92 -9.71
CA SER A 79 -3.06 -26.90 -10.52
C SER A 79 -2.10 -26.24 -11.52
N THR A 80 -2.01 -24.90 -11.52
CA THR A 80 -1.20 -24.15 -12.49
C THR A 80 0.27 -24.21 -12.09
N PRO A 81 1.19 -24.58 -13.01
CA PRO A 81 2.61 -24.54 -12.74
C PRO A 81 3.08 -23.12 -12.41
N HIS A 82 3.91 -22.99 -11.37
CA HIS A 82 4.52 -21.72 -11.00
C HIS A 82 5.60 -21.34 -12.00
N ILE A 83 5.26 -20.43 -12.91
CA ILE A 83 6.14 -19.99 -13.99
C ILE A 83 6.68 -18.58 -13.70
N PRO A 84 7.99 -18.34 -13.91
CA PRO A 84 8.56 -17.00 -13.91
C PRO A 84 7.93 -16.11 -15.01
N PRO A 85 7.94 -14.79 -14.85
CA PRO A 85 8.50 -14.03 -13.72
C PRO A 85 7.48 -13.77 -12.59
N PHE A 86 6.33 -14.45 -12.58
CA PHE A 86 5.26 -14.13 -11.63
C PHE A 86 5.63 -14.46 -10.19
N ASN A 87 5.14 -13.62 -9.28
CA ASN A 87 5.19 -13.85 -7.86
C ASN A 87 4.04 -14.79 -7.43
N TRP A 88 4.40 -16.03 -7.10
CA TRP A 88 3.46 -17.08 -6.65
C TRP A 88 3.41 -17.23 -5.12
N THR A 89 4.09 -16.36 -4.38
CA THR A 89 4.07 -16.42 -2.92
C THR A 89 2.66 -16.11 -2.40
N THR A 90 2.29 -16.69 -1.26
CA THR A 90 0.94 -16.54 -0.68
C THR A 90 1.02 -16.70 0.83
N ASP A 91 0.32 -15.86 1.57
CA ASP A 91 0.02 -16.04 3.00
C ASP A 91 -1.41 -16.58 3.21
N GLY A 92 -2.17 -16.71 2.12
CA GLY A 92 -3.50 -17.29 2.10
C GLY A 92 -4.52 -16.24 2.54
N CYS A 93 -5.52 -16.65 3.31
CA CYS A 93 -6.50 -15.69 3.81
C CYS A 93 -5.95 -14.95 5.03
N SER A 94 -5.13 -13.92 4.80
CA SER A 94 -4.74 -12.96 5.82
C SER A 94 -5.92 -12.05 6.15
N VAL A 95 -6.26 -11.97 7.43
CA VAL A 95 -7.36 -11.17 7.96
C VAL A 95 -6.86 -10.43 9.18
N PRO A 96 -6.98 -9.09 9.22
CA PRO A 96 -6.60 -8.32 10.39
C PRO A 96 -7.38 -8.80 11.62
N GLY A 97 -6.66 -9.16 12.70
CA GLY A 97 -7.27 -9.41 14.01
C GLY A 97 -7.78 -10.83 14.32
N GLY A 98 -7.52 -11.86 13.50
CA GLY A 98 -7.70 -13.27 13.92
C GLY A 98 -8.34 -14.23 12.91
N SER A 99 -9.07 -15.23 13.41
CA SER A 99 -9.64 -16.33 12.61
C SER A 99 -11.08 -16.05 12.17
N LEU A 100 -11.29 -15.70 10.89
CA LEU A 100 -12.64 -15.66 10.32
C LEU A 100 -13.20 -17.07 10.03
N PRO A 101 -14.53 -17.27 10.11
CA PRO A 101 -15.16 -18.51 9.65
C PRO A 101 -14.85 -18.75 8.17
N TYR A 102 -14.90 -20.01 7.75
CA TYR A 102 -14.60 -20.42 6.37
C TYR A 102 -13.16 -20.13 5.87
N ARG A 103 -12.23 -19.66 6.72
CA ARG A 103 -10.84 -19.36 6.30
C ARG A 103 -10.17 -20.52 5.54
N LYS A 104 -10.31 -21.74 6.08
CA LYS A 104 -9.75 -22.94 5.44
C LYS A 104 -10.47 -23.28 4.12
N VAL A 105 -11.78 -23.06 4.07
CA VAL A 105 -12.61 -23.32 2.89
C VAL A 105 -12.26 -22.34 1.76
N PHE A 106 -12.09 -21.06 2.07
CA PHE A 106 -11.75 -20.02 1.09
C PHE A 106 -10.26 -19.89 0.76
N ARG A 107 -9.38 -20.63 1.46
CA ARG A 107 -7.94 -20.58 1.21
C ARG A 107 -7.58 -20.66 -0.28
N PRO A 108 -8.17 -21.55 -1.11
CA PRO A 108 -7.84 -21.60 -2.53
C PRO A 108 -8.13 -20.31 -3.29
N ALA A 109 -9.25 -19.63 -2.98
CA ALA A 109 -9.58 -18.34 -3.57
C ALA A 109 -8.66 -17.21 -3.06
N CYS A 110 -8.26 -17.26 -1.79
CA CYS A 110 -7.30 -16.30 -1.23
C CYS A 110 -5.92 -16.42 -1.90
N VAL A 111 -5.44 -17.64 -2.19
CA VAL A 111 -4.17 -17.82 -2.91
C VAL A 111 -4.22 -17.20 -4.31
N GLN A 112 -5.35 -17.32 -5.01
CA GLN A 112 -5.53 -16.68 -6.32
C GLN A 112 -5.62 -15.15 -6.20
N HIS A 113 -6.25 -14.64 -5.14
CA HIS A 113 -6.30 -13.20 -4.84
C HIS A 113 -4.90 -12.63 -4.56
N ASP A 114 -4.10 -13.33 -3.77
CA ASP A 114 -2.70 -12.98 -3.49
C ASP A 114 -1.88 -12.86 -4.77
N PHE A 115 -2.05 -13.79 -5.72
CA PHE A 115 -1.40 -13.71 -7.02
C PHE A 115 -1.77 -12.41 -7.75
N GLY A 116 -3.05 -12.04 -7.76
CA GLY A 116 -3.50 -10.77 -8.31
C GLY A 116 -2.81 -9.58 -7.64
N TYR A 117 -2.85 -9.49 -6.31
CA TYR A 117 -2.25 -8.36 -5.59
C TYR A 117 -0.73 -8.27 -5.78
N ARG A 118 -0.03 -9.41 -5.76
CA ARG A 118 1.43 -9.47 -5.83
C ARG A 118 1.99 -9.23 -7.21
N ASN A 119 1.19 -9.40 -8.26
CA ASN A 119 1.66 -9.19 -9.63
C ASN A 119 1.12 -7.88 -10.23
N TYR A 120 -0.10 -7.46 -9.88
CA TYR A 120 -0.73 -6.27 -10.46
C TYR A 120 -0.51 -5.01 -9.63
N GLY A 121 -0.45 -5.14 -8.31
CA GLY A 121 -0.32 -4.01 -7.38
C GLY A 121 1.06 -3.35 -7.38
N ALA A 122 1.15 -2.18 -6.77
CA ALA A 122 2.37 -1.36 -6.71
C ALA A 122 3.39 -1.82 -5.66
N ARG A 123 3.04 -2.81 -4.82
CA ARG A 123 3.87 -3.29 -3.71
C ARG A 123 4.94 -4.31 -4.08
N HIS A 124 4.98 -4.75 -5.33
CA HIS A 124 5.86 -5.81 -5.83
C HIS A 124 6.47 -5.46 -7.19
N GLU A 125 7.30 -6.35 -7.73
CA GLU A 125 8.22 -6.06 -8.83
C GLU A 125 7.50 -5.79 -10.16
N LEU A 126 6.48 -6.58 -10.51
CA LEU A 126 5.88 -6.54 -11.85
C LEU A 126 4.92 -5.36 -12.09
N LYS A 127 4.24 -4.89 -11.04
CA LYS A 127 3.29 -3.75 -11.08
C LYS A 127 2.44 -3.72 -12.34
N LEU A 128 1.83 -4.86 -12.69
CA LEU A 128 1.24 -5.06 -14.01
C LEU A 128 0.19 -4.00 -14.34
N ASP A 129 -0.56 -3.51 -13.34
CA ASP A 129 -1.53 -2.41 -13.46
C ASP A 129 -2.09 -2.01 -12.09
N PRO A 130 -1.40 -1.11 -11.37
CA PRO A 130 -1.79 -0.69 -10.03
C PRO A 130 -2.92 0.35 -10.08
N THR A 131 -4.03 0.03 -10.74
CA THR A 131 -5.22 0.88 -10.84
C THR A 131 -6.36 0.38 -9.95
N ARG A 132 -7.25 1.32 -9.60
CA ARG A 132 -8.50 1.04 -8.88
C ARG A 132 -9.37 0.00 -9.59
N GLU A 133 -9.45 0.10 -10.91
CA GLU A 133 -10.24 -0.80 -11.74
C GLU A 133 -9.71 -2.23 -11.66
N THR A 134 -8.40 -2.42 -11.83
CA THR A 134 -7.78 -3.74 -11.72
C THR A 134 -7.89 -4.32 -10.31
N LYS A 135 -7.74 -3.50 -9.26
CA LYS A 135 -8.00 -3.95 -7.88
C LYS A 135 -9.43 -4.49 -7.73
N ASN A 136 -10.43 -3.71 -8.15
CA ASN A 136 -11.84 -4.09 -8.04
C ASN A 136 -12.15 -5.35 -8.86
N TRP A 137 -11.51 -5.51 -10.02
CA TRP A 137 -11.62 -6.75 -10.81
C TRP A 137 -11.04 -7.95 -10.05
N ILE A 138 -9.85 -7.83 -9.44
CA ILE A 138 -9.23 -8.89 -8.64
C ILE A 138 -10.09 -9.25 -7.42
N ASP A 139 -10.61 -8.25 -6.69
CA ASP A 139 -11.51 -8.45 -5.55
C ASP A 139 -12.83 -9.12 -6.00
N GLY A 140 -13.35 -8.74 -7.17
CA GLY A 140 -14.53 -9.37 -7.78
C GLY A 140 -14.28 -10.83 -8.20
N ARG A 141 -13.09 -11.14 -8.72
CA ARG A 141 -12.67 -12.53 -9.01
C ARG A 141 -12.61 -13.34 -7.72
N PHE A 142 -12.02 -12.80 -6.66
CA PHE A 142 -11.97 -13.43 -5.34
C PHE A 142 -13.37 -13.78 -4.81
N ARG A 143 -14.31 -12.83 -4.85
CA ARG A 143 -15.73 -13.08 -4.50
C ARG A 143 -16.34 -14.20 -5.33
N THR A 144 -16.11 -14.18 -6.64
CA THR A 144 -16.65 -15.19 -7.57
C THR A 144 -16.13 -16.59 -7.21
N GLU A 145 -14.83 -16.73 -6.97
CA GLU A 145 -14.23 -18.03 -6.65
C GLU A 145 -14.64 -18.54 -5.28
N MET A 146 -14.77 -17.67 -4.26
CA MET A 146 -15.34 -18.08 -2.97
C MET A 146 -16.77 -18.60 -3.11
N ARG A 147 -17.61 -17.94 -3.90
CA ARG A 147 -18.99 -18.40 -4.17
C ARG A 147 -19.00 -19.75 -4.91
N ARG A 148 -18.10 -19.96 -5.87
CA ARG A 148 -17.93 -21.25 -6.54
C ARG A 148 -17.52 -22.35 -5.56
N ILE A 149 -16.57 -22.08 -4.66
CA ILE A 149 -16.18 -23.01 -3.59
C ILE A 149 -17.40 -23.39 -2.74
N CYS A 150 -18.27 -22.44 -2.38
CA CYS A 150 -19.49 -22.74 -1.62
C CYS A 150 -20.43 -23.69 -2.36
N ASP A 151 -20.63 -23.47 -3.66
CA ASP A 151 -21.49 -24.28 -4.52
C ASP A 151 -20.93 -25.70 -4.69
N ASP A 152 -19.61 -25.80 -4.77
CA ASP A 152 -18.90 -27.07 -4.92
C ASP A 152 -18.81 -27.88 -3.61
N THR A 153 -18.81 -27.22 -2.46
CA THR A 153 -18.57 -27.85 -1.15
C THR A 153 -19.87 -28.23 -0.44
N TYR A 154 -20.94 -27.46 -0.63
CA TYR A 154 -22.16 -27.59 0.17
C TYR A 154 -23.39 -27.81 -0.71
N THR A 155 -23.90 -29.05 -0.70
CA THR A 155 -25.16 -29.41 -1.39
C THR A 155 -26.41 -28.97 -0.63
N GLY A 156 -26.32 -28.80 0.69
CA GLY A 156 -27.43 -28.36 1.53
C GLY A 156 -27.63 -26.84 1.47
N ALA A 157 -28.85 -26.40 1.09
CA ALA A 157 -29.19 -24.99 0.88
C ALA A 157 -28.80 -24.06 2.05
N ARG A 158 -29.00 -24.50 3.30
CA ARG A 158 -28.62 -23.71 4.48
C ARG A 158 -27.11 -23.47 4.57
N LYS A 159 -26.29 -24.53 4.52
CA LYS A 159 -24.82 -24.41 4.61
C LYS A 159 -24.24 -23.64 3.42
N ASN A 160 -24.77 -23.87 2.22
CA ASN A 160 -24.38 -23.11 1.04
C ASN A 160 -24.65 -21.60 1.22
N ARG A 161 -25.84 -21.22 1.69
CA ARG A 161 -26.16 -19.81 1.96
C ARG A 161 -25.23 -19.20 3.00
N GLU A 162 -24.96 -19.88 4.12
CA GLU A 162 -24.04 -19.36 5.14
C GLU A 162 -22.61 -19.19 4.60
N CYS A 163 -22.15 -20.12 3.75
CA CYS A 163 -20.87 -19.98 3.06
C CYS A 163 -20.87 -18.75 2.14
N ARG A 164 -21.90 -18.57 1.31
CA ARG A 164 -21.99 -17.41 0.39
C ARG A 164 -22.05 -16.09 1.16
N ASN A 165 -22.76 -16.04 2.28
CA ASN A 165 -22.77 -14.87 3.17
C ASN A 165 -21.35 -14.57 3.70
N ALA A 166 -20.60 -15.59 4.10
CA ALA A 166 -19.21 -15.40 4.49
C ALA A 166 -18.34 -14.91 3.33
N ALA A 167 -18.55 -15.39 2.10
CA ALA A 167 -17.84 -14.89 0.92
C ALA A 167 -18.03 -13.39 0.70
N GLU A 168 -19.25 -12.87 0.93
CA GLU A 168 -19.51 -11.42 0.88
C GLU A 168 -18.74 -10.64 1.95
N VAL A 169 -18.62 -11.19 3.17
CA VAL A 169 -17.85 -10.55 4.25
C VAL A 169 -16.36 -10.47 3.89
N TYR A 170 -15.78 -11.52 3.32
CA TYR A 170 -14.38 -11.51 2.87
C TYR A 170 -14.17 -10.51 1.74
N TYR A 171 -15.09 -10.46 0.77
CA TYR A 171 -15.05 -9.48 -0.31
C TYR A 171 -15.11 -8.04 0.21
N LEU A 172 -16.01 -7.74 1.14
CA LEU A 172 -16.07 -6.44 1.79
C LEU A 172 -14.77 -6.11 2.55
N GLY A 173 -14.15 -7.12 3.19
CA GLY A 173 -12.86 -6.97 3.85
C GLY A 173 -11.76 -6.44 2.92
N VAL A 174 -11.61 -7.05 1.73
CA VAL A 174 -10.59 -6.60 0.76
C VAL A 174 -10.97 -5.29 0.05
N GLN A 175 -12.26 -5.01 -0.12
CA GLN A 175 -12.72 -3.73 -0.65
C GLN A 175 -12.41 -2.56 0.29
N LEU A 176 -12.59 -2.75 1.60
CA LEU A 176 -12.41 -1.69 2.60
C LEU A 176 -10.96 -1.58 3.11
N GLY A 177 -10.24 -2.70 3.20
CA GLY A 177 -8.89 -2.76 3.79
C GLY A 177 -7.77 -3.10 2.82
N GLY A 178 -8.07 -3.48 1.58
CA GLY A 178 -7.06 -3.98 0.64
C GLY A 178 -6.18 -2.91 0.00
N ASP A 179 -6.53 -1.63 0.12
CA ASP A 179 -5.81 -0.53 -0.54
C ASP A 179 -4.34 -0.47 -0.14
N ALA A 180 -4.03 -0.60 1.16
CA ALA A 180 -2.66 -0.54 1.66
C ALA A 180 -1.77 -1.70 1.16
N SER A 181 -2.38 -2.81 0.74
CA SER A 181 -1.67 -3.96 0.18
C SER A 181 -1.57 -3.92 -1.35
N PHE A 182 -2.46 -3.17 -2.02
CA PHE A 182 -2.51 -3.12 -3.48
C PHE A 182 -1.76 -1.92 -4.07
N PHE A 183 -1.94 -0.71 -3.52
CA PHE A 183 -1.21 0.50 -3.91
C PHE A 183 -0.08 0.73 -2.91
#